data_AF-A0A845Z030-F1
#
_entry.id   AF-A0A845Z030-F1
#
_cell.length_a   1.000
_cell.length_b   1.000
_cell.length_c   1.000
_cell.angle_alpha   90.00
_cell.angle_beta   90.00
_cell.angle_gamma   90.00
#
_symmetry.space_group_name_H-M   'P 1'
#
loop_
_entity.id
_entity.type
_entity.pdbx_description
1 polymer ?
#
loop_
_entity_poly.entity_id
_entity_poly.type
_entity_poly.pdbx_seq_one_letter_code
_entity_poly.pdbx_strand_id
1 'polypeptide(L)'
;MNSSFLNRLHSPERPVIVFDGAMGTNLQVQNLTAEDFGGKEYEGCNEYLVHTKPEAVATVHRGFLAAGADVIETDTFGGTKIVLAEYDLADKAYYLNKAAAELAKSVTAEFSTPEKPRFVAGSMGPGTKLPTLGHIDFDTLKNGFAEQAEGLFDGGVDLFLVETCQDVLQIKAALNGIEETF
;
A
#
# COMPACT_ATOMS: atom_id res chain seq x y z
N MET A 1 -8.59 4.08 -21.30
CA MET A 1 -7.47 3.56 -20.48
C MET A 1 -7.32 2.08 -20.75
N ASN A 2 -6.11 1.60 -20.99
CA ASN A 2 -5.82 0.19 -21.27
C ASN A 2 -5.12 -0.38 -20.02
N SER A 3 -5.89 -0.88 -19.06
CA SER A 3 -5.35 -1.45 -17.81
C SER A 3 -4.92 -2.89 -18.05
N SER A 4 -3.63 -3.19 -17.88
CA SER A 4 -3.07 -4.55 -18.00
C SER A 4 -3.74 -5.51 -17.02
N PHE A 5 -4.01 -5.04 -15.80
CA PHE A 5 -4.72 -5.79 -14.77
C PHE A 5 -6.15 -6.15 -15.21
N LEU A 6 -6.95 -5.15 -15.64
CA LEU A 6 -8.32 -5.42 -16.12
C LEU A 6 -8.33 -6.32 -17.36
N ASN A 7 -7.36 -6.17 -18.25
CA ASN A 7 -7.21 -7.06 -19.41
C ASN A 7 -6.94 -8.50 -19.00
N ARG A 8 -6.11 -8.73 -17.98
CA ARG A 8 -5.86 -10.07 -17.42
C ARG A 8 -7.10 -10.63 -16.72
N LEU A 9 -7.74 -9.83 -15.87
CA LEU A 9 -8.93 -10.21 -15.10
C LEU A 9 -10.11 -10.58 -16.01
N HIS A 10 -10.31 -9.83 -17.09
CA HIS A 10 -11.38 -10.06 -18.06
C HIS A 10 -10.98 -10.94 -19.25
N SER A 11 -9.78 -11.55 -19.22
CA SER A 11 -9.36 -12.45 -20.28
C SER A 11 -10.32 -13.65 -20.40
N PRO A 12 -10.50 -14.22 -21.60
CA PRO A 12 -11.41 -15.35 -21.82
C PRO A 12 -11.09 -16.59 -20.95
N GLU A 13 -9.84 -16.72 -20.50
CA GLU A 13 -9.38 -17.78 -19.60
C GLU A 13 -9.94 -17.66 -18.18
N ARG A 14 -10.47 -16.49 -17.80
CA ARG A 14 -11.03 -16.18 -16.47
C ARG A 14 -10.11 -16.64 -15.33
N PRO A 15 -8.85 -16.17 -15.30
CA PRO A 15 -7.89 -16.61 -14.30
C PRO A 15 -8.38 -16.23 -12.90
N VAL A 16 -8.15 -17.12 -11.94
CA VAL A 16 -8.19 -16.74 -10.52
C VAL A 16 -6.95 -15.89 -10.27
N ILE A 17 -7.16 -14.67 -9.79
CA ILE A 17 -6.08 -13.76 -9.40
C ILE A 17 -5.84 -13.94 -7.92
N VAL A 18 -4.62 -14.35 -7.56
CA VAL A 18 -4.24 -14.58 -6.17
C VAL A 18 -3.49 -13.35 -5.65
N PHE A 19 -4.04 -12.71 -4.62
CA PHE A 19 -3.33 -11.68 -3.87
C PHE A 19 -2.37 -12.33 -2.88
N ASP A 20 -1.39 -11.57 -2.42
CA ASP A 20 -0.47 -11.99 -1.39
C ASP A 20 -1.14 -12.09 -0.02
N GLY A 21 -0.33 -12.17 1.03
CA GLY A 21 -0.80 -12.26 2.41
C GLY A 21 -0.18 -11.17 3.27
N ALA A 22 -0.34 -11.30 4.58
CA ALA A 22 -0.03 -10.23 5.51
C ALA A 22 1.45 -9.80 5.52
N MET A 23 1.70 -8.52 5.22
CA MET A 23 3.01 -7.88 5.35
C MET A 23 3.51 -7.88 6.80
N GLY A 24 2.72 -7.32 7.73
CA GLY A 24 3.13 -7.14 9.12
C GLY A 24 3.54 -8.44 9.85
N THR A 25 2.82 -9.54 9.65
CA THR A 25 3.18 -10.83 10.26
C THR A 25 4.48 -11.40 9.69
N ASN A 26 4.76 -11.15 8.41
CA ASN A 26 5.99 -11.59 7.77
C ASN A 26 7.18 -10.70 8.12
N LEU A 27 6.96 -9.43 8.45
CA LEU A 27 8.00 -8.56 9.03
C LEU A 27 8.35 -8.97 10.46
N GLN A 28 7.36 -9.38 11.26
CA GLN A 28 7.58 -9.82 12.65
C GLN A 28 8.55 -11.00 12.76
N VAL A 29 8.52 -11.94 11.80
CA VAL A 29 9.45 -13.09 11.82
C VAL A 29 10.89 -12.74 11.43
N GLN A 30 11.13 -11.52 10.92
CA GLN A 30 12.47 -11.05 10.58
C GLN A 30 13.25 -10.51 11.79
N ASN A 31 12.64 -10.49 12.99
CA ASN A 31 13.26 -9.99 14.23
C ASN A 31 13.84 -8.57 14.09
N LEU A 32 13.09 -7.68 13.44
CA LEU A 32 13.47 -6.28 13.28
C LEU A 32 13.58 -5.58 14.65
N THR A 33 14.51 -4.64 14.73
CA THR A 33 14.77 -3.83 15.93
C THR A 33 14.41 -2.37 15.69
N ALA A 34 14.26 -1.56 16.74
CA ALA A 34 14.07 -0.11 16.62
C ALA A 34 15.08 0.58 15.67
N GLU A 35 16.33 0.11 15.59
CA GLU A 35 17.33 0.67 14.66
C GLU A 35 16.94 0.46 13.19
N ASP A 36 16.30 -0.68 12.87
CA ASP A 36 15.81 -0.97 11.53
C ASP A 36 14.66 -0.05 11.10
N PHE A 37 13.86 0.43 12.08
CA PHE A 37 12.85 1.47 11.87
C PHE A 37 13.44 2.88 11.88
N GLY A 38 14.75 3.05 12.08
CA GLY A 38 15.42 4.35 12.13
C GLY A 38 15.34 5.07 13.47
N GLY A 39 14.87 4.40 14.53
CA GLY A 39 14.71 4.98 15.86
C GLY A 39 13.63 4.30 16.68
N LYS A 40 13.68 4.46 18.01
CA LYS A 40 12.67 3.90 18.92
C LYS A 40 11.32 4.60 18.76
N GLU A 41 11.33 5.86 18.38
CA GLU A 41 10.18 6.67 18.08
C GLU A 41 9.40 6.19 16.84
N TYR A 42 10.04 5.45 15.93
CA TYR A 42 9.43 4.94 14.69
C TYR A 42 9.11 3.44 14.74
N GLU A 43 9.51 2.78 15.83
CA GLU A 43 9.30 1.34 16.01
C GLU A 43 7.81 0.99 15.92
N GLY A 44 7.45 0.13 14.97
CA GLY A 44 6.07 -0.27 14.70
C GLY A 44 5.40 0.43 13.50
N CYS A 45 6.01 1.48 12.94
CA CYS A 45 5.58 2.04 11.65
C CYS A 45 6.22 1.26 10.51
N ASN A 46 5.55 0.20 10.04
CA ASN A 46 6.06 -0.64 8.95
C ASN A 46 6.27 0.16 7.67
N GLU A 47 5.39 1.12 7.37
CA GLU A 47 5.47 1.98 6.19
C GLU A 47 6.81 2.71 6.10
N TYR A 48 7.48 2.98 7.23
CA TYR A 48 8.78 3.65 7.23
C TYR A 48 9.94 2.73 6.85
N LEU A 49 9.76 1.40 6.93
CA LEU A 49 10.77 0.42 6.51
C LEU A 49 11.09 0.52 5.03
N VAL A 50 10.18 1.02 4.18
CA VAL A 50 10.50 1.28 2.76
C VAL A 50 11.60 2.32 2.59
N HIS A 51 11.80 3.18 3.59
CA HIS A 51 12.88 4.16 3.63
C HIS A 51 14.12 3.61 4.36
N THR A 52 13.93 3.06 5.56
CA THR A 52 15.04 2.72 6.45
C THR A 52 15.64 1.34 6.17
N LYS A 53 14.81 0.37 5.76
CA LYS A 53 15.21 -1.02 5.50
C LYS A 53 14.37 -1.66 4.37
N PRO A 54 14.43 -1.12 3.14
CA PRO A 54 13.56 -1.56 2.04
C PRO A 54 13.70 -3.05 1.70
N GLU A 55 14.87 -3.64 1.93
CA GLU A 55 15.09 -5.07 1.69
C GLU A 55 14.24 -5.98 2.60
N ALA A 56 13.85 -5.52 3.80
CA ALA A 56 12.96 -6.28 4.67
C ALA A 56 11.57 -6.43 4.04
N VAL A 57 11.05 -5.35 3.45
CA VAL A 57 9.77 -5.30 2.73
C VAL A 57 9.87 -6.10 1.42
N ALA A 58 10.95 -5.90 0.65
CA ALA A 58 11.20 -6.63 -0.59
C ALA A 58 11.27 -8.15 -0.37
N THR A 59 11.88 -8.59 0.74
CA THR A 59 11.95 -10.01 1.12
C THR A 59 10.55 -10.61 1.27
N VAL A 60 9.60 -9.89 1.87
CA VAL A 60 8.21 -10.36 2.01
C VAL A 60 7.54 -10.46 0.64
N HIS A 61 7.65 -9.42 -0.20
CA HIS A 61 7.10 -9.44 -1.56
C HIS A 61 7.66 -10.60 -2.40
N ARG A 62 8.98 -10.80 -2.40
CA ARG A 62 9.63 -11.92 -3.10
C ARG A 62 9.12 -13.26 -2.60
N GLY A 63 8.90 -13.39 -1.29
CA GLY A 63 8.33 -14.60 -0.69
C GLY A 63 6.96 -14.95 -1.28
N PHE A 64 6.04 -13.99 -1.35
CA PHE A 64 4.70 -14.22 -1.91
C PHE A 64 4.71 -14.45 -3.42
N LEU A 65 5.54 -13.72 -4.16
CA LEU A 65 5.68 -13.90 -5.61
C LEU A 65 6.27 -15.27 -5.95
N ALA A 66 7.25 -15.75 -5.17
CA ALA A 66 7.81 -17.10 -5.30
C ALA A 66 6.78 -18.18 -4.93
N ALA A 67 5.90 -17.92 -3.96
CA ALA A 67 4.78 -18.79 -3.62
C ALA A 67 3.67 -18.80 -4.68
N GLY A 68 3.71 -17.87 -5.64
CA GLY A 68 2.85 -17.87 -6.82
C GLY A 68 1.77 -16.80 -6.84
N ALA A 69 1.78 -15.84 -5.91
CA ALA A 69 0.89 -14.69 -5.92
C ALA A 69 0.98 -13.93 -7.25
N ASP A 70 -0.16 -13.40 -7.71
CA ASP A 70 -0.27 -12.61 -8.94
C ASP A 70 -0.24 -11.11 -8.64
N VAL A 71 -0.74 -10.72 -7.46
CA VAL A 71 -0.75 -9.33 -6.99
C VAL A 71 -0.05 -9.28 -5.63
N ILE A 72 0.81 -8.29 -5.45
CA ILE A 72 1.32 -7.91 -4.13
C ILE A 72 0.76 -6.56 -3.72
N GLU A 73 0.47 -6.41 -2.44
CA GLU A 73 0.03 -5.16 -1.84
C GLU A 73 1.24 -4.32 -1.42
N THR A 74 1.23 -3.01 -1.67
CA THR A 74 2.28 -2.11 -1.17
C THR A 74 2.27 -2.05 0.36
N ASP A 75 3.43 -1.82 0.99
CA ASP A 75 3.53 -1.60 2.45
C ASP A 75 3.05 -0.19 2.83
N THR A 76 1.76 0.08 2.62
CA THR A 76 1.15 1.41 2.72
C THR A 76 -0.21 1.41 3.41
N PHE A 77 -0.53 0.36 4.17
CA PHE A 77 -1.81 0.24 4.88
C PHE A 77 -2.11 1.49 5.75
N GLY A 78 -1.11 1.97 6.49
CA GLY A 78 -1.13 3.20 7.28
C GLY A 78 -0.50 4.40 6.58
N GLY A 79 -0.37 4.41 5.24
CA GLY A 79 0.39 5.41 4.49
C GLY A 79 -0.20 6.83 4.46
N THR A 80 -1.31 7.11 5.13
CA THR A 80 -1.88 8.47 5.18
C THR A 80 -1.12 9.36 6.16
N LYS A 81 -1.07 10.67 5.90
CA LYS A 81 -0.50 11.65 6.84
C LYS A 81 -1.12 11.60 8.25
N ILE A 82 -2.38 11.14 8.36
CA ILE A 82 -3.12 11.08 9.63
C ILE A 82 -2.55 9.98 10.53
N VAL A 83 -2.18 8.84 9.95
CA VAL A 83 -1.57 7.72 10.67
C VAL A 83 -0.10 8.00 10.91
N LEU A 84 0.62 8.46 9.88
CA LEU A 84 2.04 8.79 9.98
C LEU A 84 2.34 9.93 10.98
N ALA A 85 1.37 10.79 11.27
CA ALA A 85 1.47 11.80 12.33
C ALA A 85 1.67 11.19 13.73
N GLU A 86 1.24 9.95 13.97
CA GLU A 86 1.46 9.26 15.25
C GLU A 86 2.95 8.94 15.49
N TYR A 87 3.76 9.01 14.43
CA TYR A 87 5.21 8.77 14.42
C TYR A 87 6.01 10.01 14.01
N ASP A 88 5.42 11.21 13.98
CA ASP A 88 6.08 12.44 13.49
C ASP A 88 6.57 12.35 12.02
N LEU A 89 5.86 11.58 11.17
CA LEU A 89 6.20 11.35 9.76
C LEU A 89 5.13 11.86 8.78
N ALA A 90 4.20 12.72 9.24
CA ALA A 90 3.08 13.19 8.43
C ALA A 90 3.50 13.86 7.12
N ASP A 91 4.63 14.57 7.11
CA ASP A 91 5.21 15.25 5.95
C ASP A 91 5.82 14.29 4.92
N LYS A 92 5.94 13.01 5.25
CA LYS A 92 6.51 11.98 4.37
C LYS A 92 5.47 11.12 3.67
N ALA A 93 4.17 11.38 3.85
CA ALA A 93 3.10 10.55 3.31
C ALA A 93 3.25 10.30 1.81
N TYR A 94 3.32 11.35 0.99
CA TYR A 94 3.54 11.20 -0.45
C TYR A 94 4.80 10.37 -0.77
N TYR A 95 5.93 10.71 -0.15
CA TYR A 95 7.22 10.06 -0.39
C TYR A 95 7.20 8.56 -0.07
N LEU A 96 6.67 8.17 1.10
CA LEU A 96 6.63 6.77 1.53
C LEU A 96 5.72 5.93 0.64
N ASN A 97 4.55 6.44 0.26
CA ASN A 97 3.65 5.74 -0.65
C ASN A 97 4.27 5.52 -2.03
N LYS A 98 4.93 6.56 -2.58
CA LYS A 98 5.63 6.45 -3.84
C LYS A 98 6.78 5.45 -3.79
N ALA A 99 7.62 5.53 -2.76
CA ALA A 99 8.74 4.61 -2.58
C ALA A 99 8.29 3.16 -2.40
N ALA A 100 7.20 2.94 -1.66
CA ALA A 100 6.61 1.61 -1.48
C ALA A 100 6.08 1.03 -2.82
N ALA A 101 5.39 1.85 -3.62
CA ALA A 101 4.92 1.47 -4.94
C ALA A 101 6.09 1.16 -5.89
N GLU A 102 7.10 2.02 -5.97
CA GLU A 102 8.30 1.81 -6.80
C GLU A 102 9.05 0.54 -6.38
N LEU A 103 9.18 0.28 -5.08
CA LEU A 103 9.77 -0.95 -4.56
C LEU A 103 8.98 -2.17 -5.02
N ALA A 104 7.66 -2.21 -4.80
CA ALA A 104 6.82 -3.31 -5.24
C ALA A 104 6.85 -3.51 -6.76
N LYS A 105 6.88 -2.42 -7.56
CA LYS A 105 7.02 -2.50 -9.02
C LYS A 105 8.37 -3.08 -9.44
N SER A 106 9.45 -2.72 -8.74
CA SER A 106 10.77 -3.30 -9.00
C SER A 106 10.79 -4.80 -8.72
N VAL A 107 10.17 -5.25 -7.62
CA VAL A 107 10.14 -6.67 -7.25
C VAL A 107 9.22 -7.46 -8.20
N THR A 108 8.05 -6.94 -8.56
CA THR A 108 7.17 -7.62 -9.53
C THR A 108 7.80 -7.78 -10.91
N ALA A 109 8.68 -6.86 -11.33
CA ALA A 109 9.43 -6.99 -12.57
C ALA A 109 10.40 -8.18 -12.56
N GLU A 110 10.93 -8.59 -11.41
CA GLU A 110 11.80 -9.77 -11.27
C GLU A 110 11.04 -11.09 -11.55
N PHE A 111 9.72 -11.13 -11.33
CA PHE A 111 8.89 -12.34 -11.39
C PHE A 111 7.89 -12.36 -12.57
N SER A 112 7.70 -11.23 -13.24
CA SER A 112 6.72 -11.10 -14.33
C SER A 112 7.19 -11.79 -15.60
N THR A 113 6.32 -12.61 -16.19
CA THR A 113 6.50 -13.11 -17.57
C THR A 113 5.30 -12.72 -18.43
N PRO A 114 5.40 -12.79 -19.78
CA PRO A 114 4.26 -12.55 -20.65
C PRO A 114 3.04 -13.43 -20.34
N GLU A 115 3.27 -14.68 -19.91
CA GLU A 115 2.24 -15.66 -19.59
C GLU A 115 1.67 -15.48 -18.18
N LYS A 116 2.49 -14.97 -17.25
CA LYS A 116 2.13 -14.74 -15.86
C LYS A 116 2.64 -13.37 -15.38
N PRO A 117 1.98 -12.27 -15.80
CA PRO A 117 2.32 -10.94 -15.31
C PRO A 117 2.11 -10.86 -13.80
N ARG A 118 2.82 -9.95 -13.15
CA ARG A 118 2.62 -9.59 -11.74
C ARG A 118 2.15 -8.15 -11.64
N PHE A 119 1.30 -7.90 -10.66
CA PHE A 119 0.70 -6.60 -10.45
C PHE A 119 0.96 -6.11 -9.03
N VAL A 120 0.87 -4.81 -8.86
CA VAL A 120 1.00 -4.13 -7.57
C VAL A 120 -0.30 -3.43 -7.25
N ALA A 121 -0.90 -3.77 -6.11
CA ALA A 121 -2.03 -3.06 -5.54
C ALA A 121 -1.55 -2.02 -4.55
N GLY A 122 -1.94 -0.76 -4.76
CA GLY A 122 -1.73 0.31 -3.79
C GLY A 122 -2.67 0.14 -2.59
N SER A 123 -2.14 -0.42 -1.50
CA SER A 123 -2.88 -0.63 -0.24
C SER A 123 -3.24 0.71 0.40
N MET A 124 -4.54 0.89 0.67
CA MET A 124 -5.09 2.07 1.35
C MET A 124 -6.01 1.60 2.48
N GLY A 125 -5.43 1.50 3.68
CA GLY A 125 -6.16 1.12 4.88
C GLY A 125 -7.06 2.24 5.42
N PRO A 126 -7.88 1.97 6.45
CA PRO A 126 -8.91 2.90 6.92
C PRO A 126 -8.37 4.08 7.75
N GLY A 127 -7.09 4.04 8.14
CA GLY A 127 -6.51 4.91 9.14
C GLY A 127 -7.02 4.64 10.57
N THR A 128 -6.69 5.53 11.51
CA THR A 128 -7.02 5.38 12.95
C THR A 128 -8.23 6.17 13.41
N LYS A 129 -8.86 6.96 12.51
CA LYS A 129 -9.98 7.87 12.84
C LYS A 129 -11.28 7.40 12.19
N LEU A 130 -12.39 7.51 12.92
CA LEU A 130 -13.74 7.13 12.49
C LEU A 130 -14.59 8.40 12.33
N PRO A 131 -14.90 8.83 11.09
CA PRO A 131 -15.69 10.04 10.85
C PRO A 131 -17.09 10.00 11.47
N THR A 132 -17.76 8.84 11.45
CA THR A 132 -19.10 8.70 12.07
C THR A 132 -19.12 8.93 13.58
N LEU A 133 -17.97 8.75 14.24
CA LEU A 133 -17.80 9.04 15.67
C LEU A 133 -17.28 10.46 15.94
N GLY A 134 -17.09 11.29 14.89
CA GLY A 134 -16.60 12.65 15.02
C GLY A 134 -15.11 12.76 15.35
N HIS A 135 -14.32 11.70 15.14
CA HIS A 135 -12.86 11.74 15.38
C HIS A 135 -12.11 12.63 14.39
N ILE A 136 -12.67 12.81 13.19
CA ILE A 136 -12.11 13.58 12.08
C ILE A 136 -13.26 14.02 11.18
N ASP A 137 -13.13 15.18 10.53
CA ASP A 137 -14.07 15.60 9.49
C ASP A 137 -13.78 14.88 8.15
N PHE A 138 -14.78 14.84 7.29
CA PHE A 138 -14.71 14.12 6.02
C PHE A 138 -13.64 14.70 5.08
N ASP A 139 -13.54 16.02 4.98
CA ASP A 139 -12.64 16.67 4.03
C ASP A 139 -11.17 16.48 4.44
N THR A 140 -10.85 16.57 5.73
CA THR A 140 -9.51 16.27 6.23
C THR A 140 -9.11 14.82 5.94
N LEU A 141 -10.03 13.85 6.14
CA LEU A 141 -9.76 12.45 5.83
C LEU A 141 -9.57 12.23 4.31
N LYS A 142 -10.47 12.77 3.49
CA LYS A 142 -10.40 12.71 2.02
C LYS A 142 -9.08 13.27 1.51
N ASN A 143 -8.66 14.44 2.01
CA ASN A 143 -7.40 15.08 1.61
C ASN A 143 -6.17 14.24 2.03
N GLY A 144 -6.25 13.48 3.12
CA GLY A 144 -5.20 12.53 3.50
C GLY A 144 -5.12 11.34 2.55
N PHE A 145 -6.27 10.82 2.09
CA PHE A 145 -6.30 9.77 1.08
C PHE A 145 -5.86 10.25 -0.31
N ALA A 146 -6.17 11.49 -0.69
CA ALA A 146 -5.72 12.07 -1.95
C ALA A 146 -4.19 12.11 -2.04
N GLU A 147 -3.50 12.58 -0.99
CA GLU A 147 -2.03 12.61 -0.94
C GLU A 147 -1.41 11.21 -1.00
N GLN A 148 -2.02 10.24 -0.29
CA GLN A 148 -1.60 8.84 -0.39
C GLN A 148 -1.81 8.29 -1.81
N ALA A 149 -2.97 8.54 -2.42
CA ALA A 149 -3.31 8.08 -3.75
C ALA A 149 -2.37 8.68 -4.81
N GLU A 150 -2.02 9.96 -4.69
CA GLU A 150 -1.05 10.64 -5.55
C GLU A 150 0.32 9.97 -5.50
N GLY A 151 0.84 9.67 -4.29
CA GLY A 151 2.10 8.95 -4.14
C GLY A 151 2.08 7.55 -4.76
N LEU A 152 1.02 6.79 -4.51
CA LEU A 152 0.84 5.45 -5.09
C LEU A 152 0.72 5.50 -6.63
N PHE A 153 -0.04 6.45 -7.16
CA PHE A 153 -0.22 6.66 -8.61
C PHE A 153 1.11 6.96 -9.29
N ASP A 154 1.85 7.94 -8.75
CA ASP A 154 3.16 8.34 -9.28
C ASP A 154 4.21 7.24 -9.15
N GLY A 155 4.08 6.37 -8.15
CA GLY A 155 4.91 5.17 -7.99
C GLY A 155 4.53 4.02 -8.92
N GLY A 156 3.42 4.15 -9.67
CA GLY A 156 3.06 3.26 -10.77
C GLY A 156 2.31 2.00 -10.38
N VAL A 157 1.50 2.03 -9.31
CA VAL A 157 0.62 0.90 -8.95
C VAL A 157 -0.33 0.55 -10.10
N ASP A 158 -0.69 -0.73 -10.23
CA ASP A 158 -1.57 -1.19 -11.32
C ASP A 158 -3.06 -1.04 -10.96
N LEU A 159 -3.36 -0.94 -9.66
CA LEU A 159 -4.69 -0.74 -9.08
C LEU A 159 -4.58 -0.16 -7.67
N PHE A 160 -5.67 0.44 -7.18
CA PHE A 160 -5.83 0.81 -5.78
C PHE A 160 -6.65 -0.24 -5.04
N LEU A 161 -6.30 -0.48 -3.78
CA LEU A 161 -7.00 -1.39 -2.88
C LEU A 161 -7.44 -0.63 -1.63
N VAL A 162 -8.70 -0.19 -1.62
CA VAL A 162 -9.35 0.35 -0.41
C VAL A 162 -9.79 -0.82 0.46
N GLU A 163 -9.14 -0.99 1.61
CA GLU A 163 -9.26 -2.22 2.40
C GLU A 163 -9.55 -1.95 3.88
N THR A 164 -9.98 -3.00 4.57
CA THR A 164 -10.19 -3.06 6.03
C THR A 164 -11.05 -1.92 6.61
N CYS A 165 -11.84 -1.25 5.77
CA CYS A 165 -12.72 -0.16 6.18
C CYS A 165 -13.85 -0.66 7.07
N GLN A 166 -14.00 -0.02 8.23
CA GLN A 166 -15.05 -0.30 9.20
C GLN A 166 -16.14 0.78 9.17
N ASP A 167 -15.83 1.96 8.64
CA ASP A 167 -16.75 3.08 8.46
C ASP A 167 -16.95 3.36 6.96
N VAL A 168 -18.21 3.44 6.51
CA VAL A 168 -18.55 3.75 5.11
C VAL A 168 -18.05 5.14 4.70
N LEU A 169 -17.90 6.07 5.63
CA LEU A 169 -17.31 7.39 5.34
C LEU A 169 -15.81 7.30 5.04
N GLN A 170 -15.08 6.32 5.58
CA GLN A 170 -13.69 6.06 5.18
C GLN A 170 -13.63 5.61 3.72
N ILE A 171 -14.51 4.67 3.33
CA ILE A 171 -14.58 4.19 1.93
C ILE A 171 -14.89 5.35 0.98
N LYS A 172 -15.89 6.18 1.32
CA LYS A 172 -16.24 7.35 0.51
C LYS A 172 -15.09 8.34 0.41
N ALA A 173 -14.43 8.65 1.52
CA ALA A 173 -13.29 9.58 1.54
C ALA A 173 -12.14 9.05 0.68
N ALA A 174 -11.80 7.76 0.79
CA ALA A 174 -10.76 7.13 -0.02
C ALA A 174 -11.10 7.17 -1.51
N LEU A 175 -12.32 6.78 -1.91
CA LEU A 175 -12.74 6.82 -3.30
C LEU A 175 -12.71 8.23 -3.89
N ASN A 176 -13.16 9.24 -3.14
CA ASN A 176 -13.10 10.63 -3.60
C ASN A 176 -11.66 11.15 -3.67
N GLY A 177 -10.78 10.76 -2.75
CA GLY A 177 -9.35 11.10 -2.82
C GLY A 177 -8.66 10.48 -4.02
N ILE A 178 -8.97 9.22 -4.35
CA ILE A 178 -8.47 8.55 -5.56
C ILE A 178 -8.97 9.27 -6.83
N GLU A 179 -10.25 9.61 -6.90
CA GLU A 179 -10.85 10.30 -8.06
C GLU A 179 -10.24 11.70 -8.29
N GLU A 180 -9.77 12.38 -7.25
CA GLU A 180 -9.06 13.67 -7.40
C GLU A 180 -7.64 13.52 -7.99
N THR A 181 -7.10 12.30 -8.05
CA THR A 181 -5.73 12.03 -8.51
C THR A 181 -5.61 11.91 -10.04
N PHE A 182 -6.68 11.56 -10.78
CA PHE A 182 -6.63 11.36 -12.24
C PHE A 182 -7.95 11.60 -12.99
#